data_AF-A0A1G1G3Z0-F1
#
_entry.id   AF-A0A1G1G3Z0-F1
#
_cell.length_a   1.000
_cell.length_b   1.000
_cell.length_c   1.000
_cell.angle_alpha   90.00
_cell.angle_beta   90.00
_cell.angle_gamma   90.00
#
_symmetry.space_group_name_H-M   'P 1'
#
loop_
_entity.id
_entity.type
_entity.pdbx_description
1 polymer ?
#
loop_
_entity_poly.entity_id
_entity_poly.type
_entity_poly.pdbx_seq_one_letter_code
_entity_poly.pdbx_strand_id
1 'polypeptide(L)'
;MAFSEQRKKNILSVLIVVLLLAIVYRFVTDEKPKTAPLVYAPGAVASAPVRRGLPSATASSDPLTVFFARRQEPFPGIKRDLFRMENPAPKRKPAPVAPVVVPVLPPEKTPEEIAAEAARADLSKFRFLGYLTDVDRSLFLSKDGETFIVKSGDRVLKNYTIKDAGKDYVILLDTATQVEVRIELSGSGPEPAAPTHPQPQRFR
;
A
#
# COMPACT_ATOMS: atom_id res chain seq x y z
N MET A 1 23.86 -32.98 -26.55
CA MET A 1 24.01 -34.44 -26.38
C MET A 1 22.66 -35.10 -26.61
N ALA A 2 22.50 -35.91 -27.65
CA ALA A 2 21.24 -36.59 -27.95
C ALA A 2 21.10 -37.84 -27.07
N PHE A 3 20.03 -37.92 -26.27
CA PHE A 3 19.70 -39.13 -25.52
C PHE A 3 19.25 -40.23 -26.48
N SER A 4 19.74 -41.47 -26.30
CA SER A 4 19.26 -42.62 -27.09
C SER A 4 17.75 -42.81 -26.89
N GLU A 5 17.05 -43.23 -27.95
CA GLU A 5 15.59 -43.45 -27.90
C GLU A 5 15.18 -44.42 -26.78
N GLN A 6 16.00 -45.43 -26.50
CA GLN A 6 15.82 -46.33 -25.35
C GLN A 6 15.84 -45.59 -24.01
N ARG A 7 16.81 -44.67 -23.83
CA ARG A 7 16.97 -43.91 -22.60
C ARG A 7 15.83 -42.92 -22.41
N LYS A 8 15.33 -42.31 -23.48
CA LYS A 8 14.13 -41.46 -23.46
C LYS A 8 12.89 -42.24 -22.99
N LYS A 9 12.66 -43.43 -23.56
CA LYS A 9 11.52 -44.30 -23.16
C LYS A 9 11.60 -44.72 -21.70
N ASN A 10 12.79 -45.08 -21.22
CA ASN A 10 12.99 -45.47 -19.82
C ASN A 10 12.82 -44.30 -18.85
N ILE A 11 13.30 -43.10 -19.22
CA ILE A 11 13.08 -41.90 -18.40
C ILE A 11 11.59 -41.54 -18.38
N LEU A 12 10.91 -41.62 -19.51
CA LEU A 12 9.49 -41.32 -19.61
C LEU A 12 8.64 -42.29 -18.78
N SER A 13 8.95 -43.59 -18.80
CA SER A 13 8.22 -44.58 -18.01
C SER A 13 8.38 -44.34 -16.50
N VAL A 14 9.61 -44.04 -16.05
CA VAL A 14 9.87 -43.67 -14.65
C VAL A 14 9.10 -42.40 -14.28
N LEU A 15 9.09 -41.37 -15.14
CA LEU A 15 8.38 -40.13 -14.88
C LEU A 15 6.87 -40.34 -14.75
N ILE A 16 6.29 -41.19 -15.60
CA ILE A 16 4.86 -41.56 -15.54
C ILE A 16 4.54 -42.27 -14.22
N VAL A 17 5.39 -43.21 -13.79
CA VAL A 17 5.19 -43.91 -12.51
C VAL A 17 5.25 -42.95 -11.32
N VAL A 18 6.22 -42.02 -11.32
CA VAL A 18 6.33 -40.99 -10.27
C VAL A 18 5.11 -40.05 -10.28
N LEU A 19 4.65 -39.65 -11.46
CA LEU A 19 3.45 -38.81 -11.59
C LEU A 19 2.20 -39.53 -11.07
N LEU A 20 2.01 -40.80 -11.41
CA LEU A 20 0.89 -41.59 -10.90
C LEU A 20 0.94 -41.74 -9.38
N LEU A 21 2.12 -42.00 -8.81
CA LEU A 21 2.31 -42.04 -7.36
C LEU A 21 1.98 -40.70 -6.69
N ALA A 22 2.39 -39.57 -7.27
CA ALA A 22 2.08 -38.25 -6.74
C ALA A 22 0.57 -37.93 -6.79
N ILE A 23 -0.12 -38.34 -7.85
CA ILE A 23 -1.58 -38.18 -7.97
C ILE A 23 -2.29 -39.01 -6.89
N VAL A 24 -1.93 -40.29 -6.74
CA VAL A 24 -2.50 -41.17 -5.71
C VAL A 24 -2.23 -40.60 -4.31
N TYR A 25 -0.99 -40.16 -4.06
CA TYR A 25 -0.62 -39.53 -2.79
C TYR A 25 -1.49 -38.32 -2.48
N ARG A 26 -1.72 -37.45 -3.46
CA ARG A 26 -2.58 -36.26 -3.31
C ARG A 26 -4.01 -36.66 -2.97
N PHE A 27 -4.60 -37.62 -3.66
CA PHE A 27 -5.96 -38.07 -3.37
C PHE A 27 -6.12 -38.69 -1.98
N VAL A 28 -5.06 -39.30 -1.43
CA VAL A 28 -5.07 -39.87 -0.08
C VAL A 28 -4.83 -38.82 1.00
N THR A 29 -4.03 -37.80 0.70
CA THR A 29 -3.66 -36.75 1.67
C THR A 29 -4.49 -35.47 1.57
N ASP A 30 -5.46 -35.38 0.65
CA ASP A 30 -6.43 -34.28 0.62
C ASP A 30 -7.26 -34.28 1.94
N GLU A 31 -6.81 -33.47 2.89
CA GLU A 31 -7.54 -33.24 4.13
C GLU A 31 -8.89 -32.60 3.80
N LYS A 32 -9.98 -33.24 4.24
CA LYS A 32 -11.33 -32.71 4.04
C LYS A 32 -11.41 -31.29 4.59
N PRO A 33 -12.04 -30.34 3.88
CA PRO A 33 -12.14 -28.96 4.33
C PRO A 33 -12.76 -28.93 5.73
N LYS A 34 -12.02 -28.36 6.67
CA LYS A 34 -12.48 -28.14 8.06
C LYS A 34 -13.66 -27.18 8.00
N THR A 35 -14.86 -27.73 7.90
CA THR A 35 -16.10 -26.99 7.98
C THR A 35 -16.35 -26.69 9.45
N ALA A 36 -16.13 -25.44 9.83
CA ALA A 36 -16.52 -24.97 11.15
C ALA A 36 -18.05 -25.05 11.26
N PRO A 37 -18.60 -25.62 12.35
CA PRO A 37 -20.05 -25.63 12.54
C PRO A 37 -20.54 -24.19 12.67
N LEU A 38 -21.53 -23.83 11.85
CA LEU A 38 -22.20 -22.54 11.95
C LEU A 38 -22.97 -22.51 13.28
N VAL A 39 -22.53 -21.65 14.21
CA VAL A 39 -23.19 -21.45 15.52
C VAL A 39 -24.62 -20.90 15.35
N TYR A 40 -24.90 -20.25 14.22
CA TYR A 40 -26.20 -19.70 13.89
C TYR A 40 -26.72 -20.31 12.60
N ALA A 41 -27.88 -20.94 12.70
CA ALA A 41 -28.61 -21.40 11.52
C ALA A 41 -29.07 -20.18 10.70
N PRO A 42 -29.02 -20.25 9.36
CA PRO A 42 -29.60 -19.23 8.50
C PRO A 42 -31.09 -19.09 8.83
N GLY A 43 -31.51 -17.91 9.31
CA GLY A 43 -32.88 -17.63 9.75
C GLY A 43 -33.06 -17.49 11.27
N ALA A 44 -32.02 -17.69 12.09
CA ALA A 44 -32.10 -17.44 13.52
C ALA A 44 -32.12 -15.93 13.82
N VAL A 45 -33.22 -15.43 14.39
CA VAL A 45 -33.35 -14.03 14.82
C VAL A 45 -32.75 -13.88 16.21
N ALA A 46 -31.65 -13.13 16.31
CA ALA A 46 -30.97 -12.88 17.58
C ALA A 46 -31.83 -11.99 18.50
N SER A 47 -32.32 -12.54 19.62
CA SER A 47 -32.97 -11.79 20.67
C SER A 47 -31.92 -11.06 21.53
N ALA A 48 -31.58 -9.83 21.15
CA ALA A 48 -30.70 -8.97 21.94
C ALA A 48 -31.46 -8.37 23.15
N PRO A 49 -30.86 -8.30 24.35
CA PRO A 49 -31.51 -7.81 25.57
C PRO A 49 -31.71 -6.27 25.62
N VAL A 50 -31.41 -5.55 24.55
CA VAL A 50 -31.41 -4.07 24.49
C VAL A 50 -32.83 -3.47 24.63
N ARG A 51 -33.88 -4.29 24.56
CA ARG A 51 -35.29 -3.83 24.56
C ARG A 51 -36.04 -3.98 25.90
N ARG A 52 -35.33 -4.16 27.03
CA ARG A 52 -35.92 -3.93 28.35
C ARG A 52 -35.50 -2.55 28.84
N GLY A 53 -36.43 -1.60 28.71
CA GLY A 53 -36.25 -0.22 29.18
C GLY A 53 -35.86 -0.18 30.65
N LEU A 54 -34.84 0.63 30.96
CA LEU A 54 -34.48 1.00 32.32
C LEU A 54 -35.65 1.78 32.95
N PRO A 55 -35.97 1.57 34.24
CA PRO A 55 -36.92 2.41 34.95
C PRO A 55 -36.40 3.85 35.05
N SER A 56 -37.30 4.80 34.77
CA SER A 56 -37.06 6.24 34.80
C SER A 56 -36.60 6.76 36.18
N ALA A 57 -35.72 7.75 36.13
CA ALA A 57 -34.89 8.27 37.21
C ALA A 57 -35.63 9.01 38.33
N THR A 58 -35.09 8.95 39.55
CA THR A 58 -35.35 9.91 40.62
C THR A 58 -34.69 11.26 40.32
N ALA A 59 -35.48 12.30 40.54
CA ALA A 59 -35.19 13.73 40.54
C ALA A 59 -33.78 14.16 40.96
N SER A 60 -32.99 14.63 39.98
CA SER A 60 -32.30 15.93 40.01
C SER A 60 -31.52 16.10 38.71
N SER A 61 -31.93 17.05 37.87
CA SER A 61 -31.43 17.32 36.51
C SER A 61 -31.73 16.23 35.47
N ASP A 62 -32.89 16.35 34.81
CA ASP A 62 -33.16 15.60 33.58
C ASP A 62 -32.22 16.14 32.49
N PRO A 63 -31.22 15.37 32.01
CA PRO A 63 -30.23 15.85 31.04
C PRO A 63 -30.89 16.34 29.74
N LEU A 64 -32.09 15.86 29.43
CA LEU A 64 -32.85 16.29 28.25
C LEU A 64 -33.23 17.77 28.32
N THR A 65 -33.54 18.29 29.51
CA THR A 65 -33.91 19.72 29.66
C THR A 65 -32.75 20.66 29.32
N VAL A 66 -31.51 20.27 29.62
CA VAL A 66 -30.30 21.02 29.27
C VAL A 66 -30.09 21.04 27.74
N PHE A 67 -30.41 19.94 27.04
CA PHE A 67 -30.35 19.90 25.58
C PHE A 67 -31.44 20.73 24.91
N PHE A 68 -32.65 20.77 25.47
CA PHE A 68 -33.73 21.60 24.93
C PHE A 68 -33.52 23.09 25.16
N ALA A 69 -32.93 23.48 26.30
CA ALA A 69 -32.58 24.88 26.58
C ALA A 69 -31.49 25.41 25.62
N ARG A 70 -30.49 24.57 25.29
CA ARG A 70 -29.41 24.94 24.35
C ARG A 70 -29.87 25.07 22.89
N ARG A 71 -30.99 24.43 22.53
CA ARG A 71 -31.53 24.42 21.17
C ARG A 71 -32.17 25.74 20.72
N GLN A 72 -32.41 26.67 21.67
CA GLN A 72 -33.08 27.95 21.39
C GLN A 72 -32.12 29.09 21.04
N GLU A 73 -30.80 28.89 21.10
CA GLU A 73 -29.86 29.91 20.64
C GLU A 73 -29.93 30.04 19.09
N PRO A 74 -30.16 31.24 18.55
CA PRO A 74 -30.19 31.45 17.11
C PRO A 74 -28.82 31.12 16.54
N PHE A 75 -28.79 30.11 15.66
CA PHE A 75 -27.54 29.65 15.05
C PHE A 75 -26.90 30.80 14.26
N PRO A 76 -25.65 31.22 14.58
CA PRO A 76 -25.04 32.42 14.00
C PRO A 76 -24.72 32.30 12.50
N GLY A 77 -25.07 31.18 11.87
CA GLY A 77 -24.81 30.90 10.46
C GLY A 77 -23.34 30.60 10.20
N ILE A 78 -23.08 29.50 9.50
CA ILE A 78 -21.72 29.18 9.09
C ILE A 78 -21.42 29.93 7.78
N LYS A 79 -20.57 30.96 7.84
CA LYS A 79 -20.10 31.73 6.67
C LYS A 79 -19.00 31.02 5.86
N ARG A 80 -18.64 29.80 6.25
CA ARG A 80 -17.60 28.98 5.63
C ARG A 80 -18.25 27.88 4.81
N ASP A 81 -17.76 27.66 3.61
CA ASP A 81 -18.16 26.50 2.83
C ASP A 81 -17.59 25.24 3.49
N LEU A 82 -18.43 24.49 4.20
CA LEU A 82 -18.04 23.29 4.97
C LEU A 82 -17.62 22.12 4.07
N PHE A 83 -17.87 22.21 2.76
CA PHE A 83 -17.50 21.18 1.78
C PHE A 83 -16.21 21.53 1.02
N ARG A 84 -15.57 22.65 1.35
CA ARG A 84 -14.24 23.01 0.83
C ARG A 84 -13.20 22.89 1.92
N MET A 85 -12.32 21.90 1.75
CA MET A 85 -11.23 21.60 2.70
C MET A 85 -10.14 22.69 2.71
N GLU A 86 -10.12 23.57 1.71
CA GLU A 86 -9.23 24.71 1.63
C GLU A 86 -9.96 26.03 1.92
N ASN A 87 -9.54 26.68 3.00
CA ASN A 87 -9.94 28.05 3.33
C ASN A 87 -9.40 28.97 2.23
N PRO A 88 -10.23 29.74 1.49
CA PRO A 88 -9.73 30.61 0.43
C PRO A 88 -8.77 31.62 1.07
N ALA A 89 -7.49 31.48 0.74
CA ALA A 89 -6.46 32.39 1.25
C ALA A 89 -6.86 33.84 0.90
N PRO A 90 -6.70 34.80 1.84
CA PRO A 90 -6.99 36.19 1.54
C PRO A 90 -6.16 36.62 0.33
N LYS A 91 -6.82 37.11 -0.72
CA LYS A 91 -6.18 37.62 -1.94
C LYS A 91 -5.08 38.61 -1.53
N ARG A 92 -3.82 38.19 -1.66
CA ARG A 92 -2.67 39.08 -1.45
C ARG A 92 -2.76 40.21 -2.48
N LYS A 93 -2.66 41.45 -2.01
CA LYS A 93 -2.51 42.62 -2.89
C LYS A 93 -1.30 42.38 -3.82
N PRO A 94 -1.41 42.67 -5.12
CA PRO A 94 -0.27 42.52 -6.01
C PRO A 94 0.86 43.45 -5.57
N ALA A 95 2.05 42.88 -5.36
CA ALA A 95 3.26 43.64 -5.09
C ALA A 95 3.67 44.44 -6.34
N PRO A 96 4.34 45.61 -6.19
CA PRO A 96 4.85 46.38 -7.31
C PRO A 96 5.82 45.54 -8.14
N VAL A 97 5.61 45.57 -9.46
CA VAL A 97 6.40 44.84 -10.46
C VAL A 97 7.84 45.38 -10.45
N ALA A 98 8.77 44.55 -10.02
CA ALA A 98 10.20 44.79 -10.24
C ALA A 98 10.53 44.58 -11.74
N PRO A 99 11.54 45.30 -12.28
CA PRO A 99 11.86 45.28 -13.70
C PRO A 99 12.19 43.88 -14.21
N VAL A 100 11.69 43.60 -15.41
CA VAL A 100 11.80 42.34 -16.17
C VAL A 100 13.26 41.92 -16.26
N VAL A 101 13.63 40.91 -15.47
CA VAL A 101 14.78 40.07 -15.77
C VAL A 101 14.34 39.16 -16.91
N VAL A 102 15.08 39.21 -18.02
CA VAL A 102 14.91 38.36 -19.19
C VAL A 102 14.82 36.90 -18.70
N PRO A 103 13.71 36.18 -18.92
CA PRO A 103 13.64 34.79 -18.57
C PRO A 103 14.60 34.02 -19.48
N VAL A 104 15.69 33.54 -18.88
CA VAL A 104 16.51 32.46 -19.45
C VAL A 104 15.54 31.32 -19.73
N LEU A 105 15.44 30.93 -21.00
CA LEU A 105 14.61 29.81 -21.44
C LEU A 105 14.87 28.61 -20.52
N PRO A 106 13.82 27.98 -19.95
CA PRO A 106 13.99 26.72 -19.24
C PRO A 106 14.65 25.72 -20.20
N PRO A 107 15.68 24.98 -19.76
CA PRO A 107 16.27 23.94 -20.59
C PRO A 107 15.16 22.95 -20.99
N GLU A 108 15.02 22.71 -22.29
CA GLU A 108 14.12 21.66 -22.78
C GLU A 108 14.58 20.34 -22.17
N LYS A 109 13.78 19.77 -21.26
CA LYS A 109 14.03 18.45 -20.69
C LYS A 109 14.26 17.47 -21.83
N THR A 110 15.42 16.83 -21.87
CA THR A 110 15.72 15.83 -22.90
C THR A 110 14.75 14.65 -22.75
N PRO A 111 14.39 13.96 -23.85
CA PRO A 111 13.49 12.80 -23.78
C PRO A 111 13.99 11.70 -22.83
N GLU A 112 15.30 11.64 -22.59
CA GLU A 112 15.93 10.74 -21.62
C GLU A 112 15.58 11.08 -20.17
N GLU A 113 15.51 12.35 -19.81
CA GLU A 113 15.10 12.78 -18.47
C GLU A 113 13.64 12.47 -18.19
N ILE A 114 12.78 12.59 -19.20
CA ILE A 114 11.34 12.25 -19.09
C ILE A 114 11.18 10.75 -18.88
N ALA A 115 11.94 9.92 -19.62
CA ALA A 115 11.92 8.47 -19.46
C ALA A 115 12.43 8.03 -18.08
N ALA A 116 13.50 8.66 -17.58
CA ALA A 116 14.01 8.40 -16.24
C ALA A 116 13.02 8.82 -15.14
N GLU A 117 12.34 9.95 -15.29
CA GLU A 117 11.32 10.43 -14.35
C GLU A 117 10.10 9.49 -14.32
N ALA A 118 9.65 9.00 -15.48
CA ALA A 118 8.61 7.98 -15.58
C ALA A 118 9.03 6.64 -14.95
N ALA A 119 10.27 6.19 -15.19
CA ALA A 119 10.80 4.97 -14.58
C ALA A 119 10.86 5.07 -13.04
N ARG A 120 11.27 6.22 -12.50
CA ARG A 120 11.24 6.49 -11.05
C ARG A 120 9.81 6.45 -10.50
N ALA A 121 8.87 7.09 -11.19
CA ALA A 121 7.46 7.08 -10.79
C ALA A 121 6.90 5.65 -10.79
N ASP A 122 7.23 4.83 -11.79
CA ASP A 122 6.80 3.43 -11.84
C ASP A 122 7.47 2.55 -10.78
N LEU A 123 8.76 2.76 -10.51
CA LEU A 123 9.46 2.04 -9.45
C LEU A 123 8.93 2.39 -8.05
N SER A 124 8.47 3.63 -7.85
CA SER A 124 7.87 4.06 -6.59
C SER A 124 6.51 3.42 -6.27
N LYS A 125 5.83 2.83 -7.28
CA LYS A 125 4.57 2.10 -7.09
C LYS A 125 4.78 0.71 -6.48
N PHE A 126 6.01 0.19 -6.51
CA PHE A 126 6.29 -1.07 -5.84
C PHE A 126 6.23 -0.87 -4.33
N ARG A 127 5.33 -1.62 -3.70
CA ARG A 127 5.18 -1.67 -2.25
C ARG A 127 5.63 -3.02 -1.74
N PHE A 128 6.56 -3.01 -0.80
CA PHE A 128 6.98 -4.21 -0.09
C PHE A 128 5.87 -4.68 0.85
N LEU A 129 5.61 -5.99 0.87
CA LEU A 129 4.59 -6.61 1.72
C LEU A 129 5.17 -7.47 2.84
N GLY A 130 6.32 -8.13 2.62
CA GLY A 130 6.89 -9.04 3.61
C GLY A 130 7.89 -10.03 3.03
N TYR A 131 8.36 -10.94 3.88
CA TYR A 131 9.23 -12.06 3.51
C TYR A 131 8.44 -13.37 3.51
N LEU A 132 8.74 -14.27 2.58
CA LEU A 132 8.20 -15.64 2.59
C LEU A 132 9.02 -16.54 3.52
N THR A 133 10.34 -16.42 3.47
CA THR A 133 11.27 -17.30 4.20
C THR A 133 12.57 -16.56 4.50
N ASP A 134 13.01 -16.59 5.76
CA ASP A 134 14.27 -15.95 6.19
C ASP A 134 15.52 -16.60 5.59
N VAL A 135 15.42 -17.88 5.23
CA VAL A 135 16.54 -18.67 4.71
C VAL A 135 16.85 -18.31 3.25
N ASP A 136 15.80 -18.10 2.45
CA ASP A 136 15.92 -17.90 0.99
C ASP A 136 15.83 -16.43 0.57
N ARG A 137 15.68 -15.50 1.54
CA ARG A 137 15.49 -14.05 1.31
C ARG A 137 14.46 -13.76 0.21
N SER A 138 13.39 -14.55 0.18
CA SER A 138 12.30 -14.39 -0.79
C SER A 138 11.39 -13.27 -0.32
N LEU A 139 11.24 -12.25 -1.16
CA LEU A 139 10.52 -11.02 -0.88
C LEU A 139 9.15 -11.05 -1.56
N PHE A 140 8.14 -10.51 -0.87
CA PHE A 140 6.86 -10.15 -1.47
C PHE A 140 6.86 -8.67 -1.82
N LEU A 141 6.72 -8.41 -3.11
CA LEU A 141 6.46 -7.09 -3.65
C LEU A 141 5.02 -7.03 -4.14
N SER A 142 4.43 -5.84 -4.11
CA SER A 142 3.16 -5.56 -4.76
C SER A 142 3.27 -4.35 -5.66
N LYS A 143 2.64 -4.40 -6.82
CA LYS A 143 2.52 -3.27 -7.74
C LYS A 143 1.11 -3.27 -8.31
N ASP A 144 0.41 -2.14 -8.21
CA ASP A 144 -0.93 -1.95 -8.77
C ASP A 144 -1.96 -3.04 -8.35
N GLY A 145 -1.77 -3.64 -7.16
CA GLY A 145 -2.63 -4.70 -6.63
C GLY A 145 -2.23 -6.13 -7.01
N GLU A 146 -1.23 -6.31 -7.87
CA GLU A 146 -0.62 -7.62 -8.15
C GLU A 146 0.54 -7.89 -7.18
N THR A 147 0.68 -9.15 -6.76
CA THR A 147 1.73 -9.59 -5.83
C THR A 147 2.77 -10.46 -6.54
N PHE A 148 4.04 -10.16 -6.30
CA PHE A 148 5.19 -10.84 -6.88
C PHE A 148 6.08 -11.41 -5.78
N ILE A 149 6.50 -12.66 -5.94
CA ILE A 149 7.49 -13.30 -5.07
C ILE A 149 8.80 -13.32 -5.83
N VAL A 150 9.83 -12.72 -5.26
CA VAL A 150 11.10 -12.48 -5.96
C VAL A 150 12.29 -12.65 -5.05
N LYS A 151 13.42 -13.02 -5.65
CA LYS A 151 14.71 -13.23 -4.98
C LYS A 151 15.73 -12.18 -5.44
N SER A 152 16.83 -12.05 -4.69
CA SER A 152 17.97 -11.23 -5.12
C SER A 152 18.47 -11.69 -6.49
N GLY A 153 18.65 -10.77 -7.43
CA GLY A 153 19.07 -11.08 -8.80
C GLY A 153 17.94 -11.52 -9.74
N ASP A 154 16.71 -11.67 -9.23
CA ASP A 154 15.58 -12.10 -10.04
C ASP A 154 14.97 -10.94 -10.83
N ARG A 155 14.30 -11.26 -11.94
CA ARG A 155 13.64 -10.26 -12.78
C ARG A 155 12.19 -10.07 -12.36
N VAL A 156 11.84 -8.83 -12.02
CA VAL A 156 10.47 -8.41 -11.74
C VAL A 156 9.90 -7.86 -13.04
N LEU A 157 8.89 -8.53 -13.59
CA LEU A 157 8.33 -8.20 -14.90
C LEU A 157 9.41 -8.23 -16.01
N LYS A 158 9.07 -7.70 -17.20
CA LYS A 158 9.95 -7.73 -18.37
C LYS A 158 11.11 -6.74 -18.32
N ASN A 159 10.99 -5.69 -17.50
CA ASN A 159 11.86 -4.50 -17.56
C ASN A 159 12.64 -4.22 -16.28
N TYR A 160 12.35 -4.87 -15.15
CA TYR A 160 12.99 -4.56 -13.87
C TYR A 160 13.79 -5.76 -13.35
N THR A 161 14.93 -5.48 -12.73
CA THR A 161 15.80 -6.50 -12.12
C THR A 161 16.11 -6.09 -10.68
N ILE A 162 16.08 -7.04 -9.75
CA ILE A 162 16.46 -6.79 -8.37
C ILE A 162 17.97 -6.91 -8.27
N LYS A 163 18.65 -5.79 -8.04
CA LYS A 163 20.11 -5.74 -7.93
C LYS A 163 20.57 -6.29 -6.58
N ASP A 164 19.90 -5.87 -5.50
CA ASP A 164 20.16 -6.34 -4.16
C ASP A 164 18.88 -6.36 -3.33
N ALA A 165 18.84 -7.27 -2.38
CA ALA A 165 17.68 -7.55 -1.55
C ALA A 165 18.18 -7.90 -0.14
N GLY A 166 18.12 -6.89 0.73
CA GLY A 166 18.52 -6.95 2.13
C GLY A 166 17.36 -7.32 3.06
N LYS A 167 17.64 -7.28 4.37
CA LYS A 167 16.63 -7.50 5.43
C LYS A 167 15.68 -6.33 5.63
N ASP A 168 16.09 -5.12 5.24
CA ASP A 168 15.33 -3.88 5.45
C ASP A 168 15.33 -2.95 4.21
N TYR A 169 15.85 -3.42 3.06
CA TYR A 169 15.76 -2.70 1.80
C TYR A 169 15.73 -3.62 0.57
N VAL A 170 15.18 -3.12 -0.54
CA VAL A 170 15.29 -3.73 -1.89
C VAL A 170 15.74 -2.67 -2.88
N ILE A 171 16.72 -3.00 -3.73
CA ILE A 171 17.20 -2.12 -4.81
C ILE A 171 16.69 -2.68 -6.13
N LEU A 172 15.78 -1.95 -6.77
CA LEU A 172 15.29 -2.25 -8.10
C LEU A 172 16.06 -1.43 -9.13
N LEU A 173 16.43 -2.08 -10.22
CA LEU A 173 17.07 -1.49 -11.38
C LEU A 173 16.15 -1.64 -12.58
N ASP A 174 15.82 -0.53 -13.24
CA ASP A 174 15.17 -0.57 -14.54
C ASP A 174 16.21 -0.86 -15.63
N THR A 175 15.99 -1.93 -16.40
CA THR A 175 16.89 -2.37 -17.47
C THR A 175 16.87 -1.44 -18.69
N ALA A 176 15.80 -0.67 -18.89
CA ALA A 176 15.69 0.26 -20.02
C ALA A 176 16.40 1.59 -19.75
N THR A 177 16.28 2.12 -18.53
CA THR A 177 16.78 3.45 -18.16
C THR A 177 18.00 3.41 -17.24
N GLN A 178 18.41 2.23 -16.76
CA GLN A 178 19.47 2.04 -15.75
C GLN A 178 19.24 2.83 -14.45
N VAL A 179 17.98 3.19 -14.17
CA VAL A 179 17.62 3.92 -12.96
C VAL A 179 17.52 2.94 -11.79
N GLU A 180 18.23 3.26 -10.71
CA GLU A 180 18.20 2.51 -9.46
C GLU A 180 17.29 3.20 -8.46
N VAL A 181 16.35 2.46 -7.86
CA VAL A 181 15.49 2.92 -6.77
C VAL A 181 15.63 1.96 -5.60
N ARG A 182 15.99 2.53 -4.46
CA ARG A 182 16.01 1.82 -3.18
C ARG A 182 14.66 2.02 -2.50
N ILE A 183 13.98 0.92 -2.24
CA ILE A 183 12.73 0.88 -1.48
C ILE A 183 13.06 0.38 -0.09
N GLU A 184 12.80 1.20 0.93
CA GLU A 184 13.00 0.82 2.33
C GLU A 184 11.79 0.06 2.86
N LEU A 185 12.03 -0.85 3.81
CA LEU A 185 11.01 -1.78 4.33
C LEU A 185 9.95 -1.16 5.25
N SER A 186 10.09 0.12 5.55
CA SER A 186 9.08 0.89 6.26
C SER A 186 7.90 1.12 5.32
N GLY A 187 6.80 0.40 5.52
CA GLY A 187 5.52 0.59 4.82
C GLY A 187 4.84 1.96 5.00
N SER A 188 5.59 2.99 5.36
CA SER A 188 5.22 4.40 5.29
C SER A 188 5.70 4.94 3.94
N GLY A 189 4.77 5.50 3.17
CA GLY A 189 5.08 6.25 1.95
C GLY A 189 6.14 7.34 2.18
N PRO A 190 6.60 8.03 1.11
CA PRO A 190 7.69 8.99 1.18
C PRO A 190 7.50 9.89 2.38
N GLU A 191 8.41 9.80 3.35
CA GLU A 191 8.42 10.65 4.52
C GLU A 191 8.46 12.09 4.00
N PRO A 192 7.40 12.89 4.22
CA PRO A 192 7.45 14.29 3.83
C PRO A 192 8.62 14.90 4.57
N ALA A 193 9.58 15.43 3.80
CA ALA A 193 10.79 16.05 4.28
C ALA A 193 10.53 16.80 5.60
N ALA A 194 11.20 16.34 6.66
CA ALA A 194 11.10 16.93 7.98
C ALA A 194 11.22 18.46 7.87
N PRO A 195 10.28 19.24 8.44
CA PRO A 195 10.38 20.68 8.44
C PRO A 195 11.65 21.05 9.20
N THR A 196 12.57 21.68 8.48
CA THR A 196 13.79 22.27 9.03
C THR A 196 13.40 23.18 10.18
N HIS A 197 13.62 22.74 11.42
CA HIS A 197 13.52 23.62 12.57
C HIS A 197 14.55 24.76 12.38
N PRO A 198 14.12 26.04 12.39
CA PRO A 198 15.06 27.13 12.35
C PRO A 198 15.89 27.11 13.64
N GLN A 199 17.22 27.06 13.48
CA GLN A 199 18.15 27.25 14.58
C GLN A 199 17.76 28.51 15.37
N PRO A 200 17.72 28.46 16.72
CA PRO A 200 17.58 29.67 17.50
C PRO A 200 18.86 30.49 17.31
N GLN A 201 18.73 31.60 16.59
CA GLN A 201 19.77 32.63 16.55
C GLN A 201 20.04 33.07 17.98
N ARG A 202 21.21 32.69 18.50
CA ARG A 202 21.76 33.30 19.71
C ARG A 202 22.00 34.77 19.40
N PHE A 203 21.10 35.62 19.86
CA PHE A 203 21.38 37.04 20.00
C PHE A 203 22.42 37.22 21.11
N ARG A 204 23.33 38.16 20.83
CA ARG A 204 24.52 38.58 21.58
C ARG A 204 24.39 38.57 23.10
#